data_AF-E8UAR0-F1
#
_entry.id   AF-E8UAR0-F1
#
_cell.length_a   1.000
_cell.length_b   1.000
_cell.length_c   1.000
_cell.angle_alpha   90.00
_cell.angle_beta   90.00
_cell.angle_gamma   90.00
#
_symmetry.space_group_name_H-M   'P 1'
#
loop_
_entity.id
_entity.type
_entity.pdbx_description
1 polymer ?
#
loop_
_entity_poly.entity_id
_entity_poly.type
_entity_poly.pdbx_seq_one_letter_code
_entity_poly.pdbx_strand_id
1 'polypeptide(L)'
;MTAALILSQHRAGQDGDALRTLDAWTPDPADLPTASALALMLGRPHLAVSWAERTDDALTLAAAHLRLGRNAEALYALGAARDTARVLLLRARAHAQARHSDAPALARAARTAARAEGDTAALVQAAALLGELHLPHAPHDALRDLAEGLKVAELTGQDADAYLLAVLAHAQRFAGGTAKAALTAQKACARSAPRSPARVLALHALGRHDDAETERQSGALSGLPDWVTATPTAHPD
;
A
#
# COMPACT_ATOMS: atom_id res chain seq x y z
N MET A 1 13.82 -21.17 -11.62
CA MET A 1 13.73 -21.95 -10.36
C MET A 1 13.87 -21.07 -9.10
N THR A 2 14.71 -20.03 -9.12
CA THR A 2 14.99 -19.15 -7.97
C THR A 2 13.76 -18.42 -7.41
N ALA A 3 12.88 -17.88 -8.27
CA ALA A 3 11.66 -17.19 -7.82
C ALA A 3 10.74 -18.09 -6.97
N ALA A 4 10.59 -19.36 -7.36
CA ALA A 4 9.77 -20.32 -6.63
C ALA A 4 10.36 -20.65 -5.24
N LEU A 5 11.68 -20.73 -5.13
CA LEU A 5 12.38 -20.93 -3.85
C LEU A 5 12.13 -19.73 -2.91
N ILE A 6 12.34 -18.51 -3.40
CA ILE A 6 12.12 -17.28 -2.63
C ILE A 6 10.67 -17.21 -2.12
N LEU A 7 9.69 -17.50 -2.99
CA LEU A 7 8.28 -17.55 -2.62
C LEU A 7 7.99 -18.63 -1.56
N SER A 8 8.61 -19.80 -1.68
CA SER A 8 8.48 -20.88 -0.71
C SER A 8 9.02 -20.47 0.66
N GLN A 9 10.22 -19.87 0.71
CA GLN A 9 10.83 -19.37 1.94
C GLN A 9 9.96 -18.30 2.61
N HIS A 10 9.46 -17.34 1.83
CA HIS A 10 8.56 -16.30 2.33
C HIS A 10 7.28 -16.89 2.94
N ARG A 11 6.64 -17.84 2.26
CA ARG A 11 5.43 -18.52 2.76
C ARG A 11 5.69 -19.35 4.01
N ALA A 12 6.91 -19.84 4.20
CA ALA A 12 7.34 -20.54 5.40
C ALA A 12 7.70 -19.59 6.57
N GLY A 13 7.56 -18.27 6.40
CA GLY A 13 7.96 -17.27 7.39
C GLY A 13 9.48 -17.07 7.49
N GLN A 14 10.25 -17.60 6.54
CA GLN A 14 11.72 -17.50 6.50
C GLN A 14 12.14 -16.25 5.73
N ASP A 15 11.62 -15.09 6.12
CA ASP A 15 11.80 -13.84 5.38
C ASP A 15 13.27 -13.43 5.22
N GLY A 16 14.09 -13.69 6.22
CA GLY A 16 15.53 -13.43 6.14
C GLY A 16 16.21 -14.24 5.04
N ASP A 17 15.80 -15.48 4.82
CA ASP A 17 16.38 -16.39 3.82
C ASP A 17 15.88 -16.02 2.42
N ALA A 18 14.58 -15.71 2.31
CA ALA A 18 13.98 -15.19 1.08
C ALA A 18 14.69 -13.92 0.62
N LEU A 19 14.97 -13.00 1.54
CA LEU A 19 15.68 -11.76 1.25
C LEU A 19 17.13 -11.98 0.84
N ARG A 20 17.89 -12.84 1.56
CA ARG A 20 19.28 -13.14 1.16
C ARG A 20 19.34 -13.77 -0.23
N THR A 21 18.40 -14.66 -0.53
CA THR A 21 18.30 -15.30 -1.85
C THR A 21 17.93 -14.27 -2.93
N LEU A 22 16.99 -13.37 -2.64
CA LEU A 22 16.59 -12.27 -3.54
C LEU A 22 17.75 -11.32 -3.82
N ASP A 23 18.48 -10.88 -2.79
CA ASP A 23 19.57 -9.92 -2.89
C ASP A 23 20.78 -10.50 -3.66
N ALA A 24 20.96 -11.83 -3.62
CA ALA A 24 22.00 -12.54 -4.38
C ALA A 24 21.56 -12.92 -5.82
N TRP A 25 20.27 -12.76 -6.15
CA TRP A 25 19.75 -13.21 -7.42
C TRP A 25 20.07 -12.21 -8.54
N THR A 26 20.69 -12.71 -9.61
CA THR A 26 20.81 -12.01 -10.88
C THR A 26 19.80 -12.61 -11.87
N PRO A 27 18.61 -12.02 -12.05
CA PRO A 27 17.58 -12.57 -12.94
C PRO A 27 17.97 -12.45 -14.41
N ASP A 28 17.72 -13.52 -15.17
CA ASP A 28 17.76 -13.50 -16.63
C ASP A 28 16.65 -12.58 -17.18
N PRO A 29 16.77 -12.05 -18.41
CA PRO A 29 15.78 -11.14 -18.97
C PRO A 29 14.33 -11.66 -18.93
N ALA A 30 14.13 -12.97 -19.13
CA ALA A 30 12.81 -13.59 -19.08
C ALA A 30 12.18 -13.61 -17.67
N ASP A 31 13.01 -13.59 -16.62
CA ASP A 31 12.56 -13.62 -15.23
C ASP A 31 12.35 -12.22 -14.64
N LEU A 32 12.82 -11.15 -15.31
CA LEU A 32 12.77 -9.78 -14.78
C LEU A 32 11.39 -9.34 -14.31
N PRO A 33 10.27 -9.58 -15.03
CA PRO A 33 8.94 -9.17 -14.56
C PRO A 33 8.53 -9.87 -13.27
N THR A 34 8.87 -11.16 -13.12
CA THR A 34 8.59 -11.91 -11.90
C THR A 34 9.50 -11.45 -10.77
N ALA A 35 10.78 -11.21 -11.07
CA ALA A 35 11.77 -10.76 -10.11
C ALA A 35 11.42 -9.37 -9.54
N SER A 36 11.04 -8.42 -10.38
CA SER A 36 10.67 -7.06 -9.96
C SER A 36 9.43 -7.08 -9.06
N ALA A 37 8.38 -7.83 -9.44
CA ALA A 37 7.17 -7.97 -8.65
C ALA A 37 7.45 -8.63 -7.29
N LEU A 38 8.31 -9.66 -7.27
CA LEU A 38 8.73 -10.35 -6.05
C LEU A 38 9.55 -9.45 -5.14
N ALA A 39 10.50 -8.69 -5.69
CA ALA A 39 11.28 -7.70 -4.94
C ALA A 39 10.36 -6.64 -4.33
N LEU A 40 9.39 -6.15 -5.09
CA LEU A 40 8.40 -5.22 -4.58
C LEU A 40 7.59 -5.87 -3.45
N MET A 41 7.03 -7.06 -3.65
CA MET A 41 6.25 -7.75 -2.62
C MET A 41 7.04 -7.95 -1.31
N LEU A 42 8.33 -8.28 -1.38
CA LEU A 42 9.19 -8.50 -0.22
C LEU A 42 9.75 -7.23 0.43
N GLY A 43 9.38 -6.04 -0.05
CA GLY A 43 9.83 -4.76 0.51
C GLY A 43 11.24 -4.37 0.08
N ARG A 44 11.63 -4.69 -1.16
CA ARG A 44 12.88 -4.25 -1.80
C ARG A 44 12.59 -3.35 -3.00
N PRO A 45 12.01 -2.15 -2.80
CA PRO A 45 11.60 -1.29 -3.91
C PRO A 45 12.77 -0.83 -4.80
N HIS A 46 13.99 -0.69 -4.27
CA HIS A 46 15.16 -0.36 -5.09
C HIS A 46 15.51 -1.46 -6.11
N LEU A 47 15.49 -2.73 -5.68
CA LEU A 47 15.68 -3.86 -6.61
C LEU A 47 14.54 -3.93 -7.62
N ALA A 48 13.30 -3.73 -7.16
CA ALA A 48 12.13 -3.71 -8.03
C ALA A 48 12.25 -2.66 -9.13
N VAL A 49 12.67 -1.42 -8.82
CA VAL A 49 12.96 -0.39 -9.83
C VAL A 49 14.03 -0.88 -10.80
N SER A 50 15.20 -1.29 -10.28
CA SER A 50 16.35 -1.65 -11.12
C SER A 50 16.06 -2.79 -12.12
N TRP A 51 15.14 -3.69 -11.77
CA TRP A 51 14.72 -4.78 -12.64
C TRP A 51 13.55 -4.39 -13.54
N ALA A 52 12.55 -3.65 -13.03
CA ALA A 52 11.38 -3.23 -13.80
C ALA A 52 11.72 -2.20 -14.89
N GLU A 53 12.74 -1.35 -14.71
CA GLU A 53 13.24 -0.42 -15.74
C GLU A 53 13.71 -1.13 -17.02
N ARG A 54 14.02 -2.42 -16.92
CA ARG A 54 14.48 -3.26 -18.04
C ARG A 54 13.33 -4.05 -18.68
N THR A 55 12.09 -3.72 -18.34
CA THR A 55 10.86 -4.40 -18.77
C THR A 55 9.80 -3.38 -19.18
N ASP A 56 8.74 -3.84 -19.85
CA ASP A 56 7.56 -3.01 -20.15
C ASP A 56 6.52 -2.98 -19.00
N ASP A 57 6.86 -3.47 -17.81
CA ASP A 57 5.95 -3.47 -16.65
C ASP A 57 5.91 -2.10 -15.93
N ALA A 58 5.18 -1.18 -16.55
CA ALA A 58 4.96 0.17 -16.03
C ALA A 58 4.28 0.20 -14.64
N LEU A 59 3.43 -0.78 -14.33
CA LEU A 59 2.69 -0.82 -13.06
C LEU A 59 3.63 -1.15 -11.90
N THR A 60 4.47 -2.17 -12.04
CA THR A 60 5.45 -2.54 -11.01
C THR A 60 6.48 -1.44 -10.83
N LEU A 61 6.97 -0.85 -11.93
CA LEU A 61 7.92 0.26 -11.88
C LEU A 61 7.34 1.45 -11.11
N ALA A 62 6.13 1.90 -11.47
CA ALA A 62 5.48 3.02 -10.81
C ALA A 62 5.19 2.74 -9.33
N ALA A 63 4.68 1.55 -9.00
CA ALA A 63 4.44 1.15 -7.61
C ALA A 63 5.73 1.14 -6.78
N ALA A 64 6.86 0.71 -7.36
CA ALA A 64 8.15 0.74 -6.70
C ALA A 64 8.65 2.17 -6.46
N HIS A 65 8.51 3.07 -7.44
CA HIS A 65 8.82 4.50 -7.27
C HIS A 65 7.97 5.15 -6.17
N LEU A 66 6.67 4.86 -6.10
CA LEU A 66 5.79 5.39 -5.04
C LEU A 66 6.20 4.96 -3.63
N ARG A 67 6.75 3.76 -3.46
CA ARG A 67 7.30 3.34 -2.16
C ARG A 67 8.52 4.17 -1.77
N LEU A 68 9.33 4.53 -2.75
CA LEU A 68 10.50 5.39 -2.59
C LEU A 68 10.14 6.89 -2.48
N GLY A 69 8.87 7.26 -2.55
CA GLY A 69 8.43 8.67 -2.57
C GLY A 69 8.77 9.42 -3.85
N ARG A 70 9.11 8.69 -4.92
CA ARG A 70 9.54 9.23 -6.23
C ARG A 70 8.32 9.47 -7.14
N ASN A 71 7.50 10.46 -6.76
CA ASN A 71 6.18 10.68 -7.36
C ASN A 71 6.25 11.04 -8.86
N ALA A 72 7.22 11.89 -9.24
CA ALA A 72 7.38 12.32 -10.62
C ALA A 72 7.80 11.16 -11.53
N GLU A 73 8.72 10.32 -11.07
CA GLU A 73 9.19 9.13 -11.77
C GLU A 73 8.08 8.08 -11.91
N ALA A 74 7.24 7.91 -10.87
CA ALA A 74 6.06 7.06 -10.95
C ALA A 74 5.07 7.55 -12.02
N LEU A 75 4.81 8.86 -12.10
CA LEU A 75 3.95 9.44 -13.13
C LEU A 75 4.57 9.31 -14.53
N TYR A 76 5.88 9.50 -14.65
CA TYR A 76 6.62 9.32 -15.90
C TYR A 76 6.51 7.87 -16.41
N ALA A 77 6.71 6.89 -15.53
CA ALA A 77 6.57 5.47 -15.87
C ALA A 77 5.16 5.11 -16.40
N LEU A 78 4.12 5.81 -15.92
CA LEU A 78 2.73 5.61 -16.35
C LEU A 78 2.32 6.46 -17.56
N GLY A 79 3.21 7.28 -18.12
CA GLY A 79 2.87 8.34 -19.07
C GLY A 79 2.13 7.87 -20.33
N ALA A 80 2.58 6.77 -20.93
CA ALA A 80 1.96 6.19 -22.13
C ALA A 80 0.94 5.07 -21.82
N ALA A 81 0.74 4.73 -20.54
CA ALA A 81 -0.14 3.64 -20.15
C ALA A 81 -1.62 4.03 -20.33
N ARG A 82 -2.43 3.08 -20.81
CA ARG A 82 -3.89 3.22 -20.90
C ARG A 82 -4.50 3.41 -19.51
N ASP A 83 -5.51 4.25 -19.41
CA ASP A 83 -6.26 4.49 -18.18
C ASP A 83 -7.12 3.28 -17.80
N THR A 84 -6.51 2.33 -17.11
CA THR A 84 -7.19 1.26 -16.37
C THR A 84 -7.36 1.66 -14.91
N ALA A 85 -8.18 0.93 -14.15
CA ALA A 85 -8.36 1.16 -12.73
C ALA A 85 -7.04 1.22 -11.95
N ARG A 86 -6.10 0.31 -12.25
CA ARG A 86 -4.78 0.26 -11.60
C ARG A 86 -3.88 1.44 -11.97
N VAL A 87 -3.88 1.87 -13.24
CA VAL A 87 -3.11 3.04 -13.68
C VAL A 87 -3.64 4.30 -13.00
N LEU A 88 -4.96 4.49 -13.01
CA LEU A 88 -5.61 5.63 -12.35
C LEU A 88 -5.34 5.64 -10.84
N LEU A 89 -5.36 4.47 -10.19
CA LEU A 89 -5.04 4.34 -8.78
C LEU A 89 -3.60 4.75 -8.46
N LEU A 90 -2.61 4.31 -9.25
CA LEU A 90 -1.21 4.68 -9.04
C LEU A 90 -0.97 6.16 -9.30
N ARG A 91 -1.62 6.75 -10.32
CA ARG A 91 -1.60 8.21 -10.53
C ARG A 91 -2.21 8.94 -9.34
N ALA A 92 -3.39 8.52 -8.88
CA ALA A 92 -4.05 9.10 -7.71
C ALA A 92 -3.15 9.05 -6.47
N ARG A 93 -2.45 7.94 -6.25
CA ARG A 93 -1.47 7.77 -5.17
C ARG A 93 -0.29 8.73 -5.30
N ALA A 94 0.28 8.87 -6.50
CA ALA A 94 1.37 9.82 -6.77
C ALA A 94 0.94 11.26 -6.44
N HIS A 95 -0.24 11.65 -6.91
CA HIS A 95 -0.81 12.96 -6.64
C HIS A 95 -1.10 13.16 -5.14
N ALA A 96 -1.58 12.14 -4.43
CA ALA A 96 -1.82 12.20 -3.00
C ALA A 96 -0.50 12.42 -2.22
N GLN A 97 0.55 11.65 -2.53
CA GLN A 97 1.88 11.80 -1.93
C GLN A 97 2.52 13.16 -2.25
N ALA A 98 2.21 13.73 -3.42
CA ALA A 98 2.66 15.06 -3.83
C ALA A 98 1.75 16.21 -3.34
N ARG A 99 0.67 15.92 -2.58
CA ARG A 99 -0.33 16.89 -2.12
C ARG A 99 -0.99 17.70 -3.23
N HIS A 100 -1.15 17.08 -4.40
CA HIS A 100 -1.80 17.71 -5.53
C HIS A 100 -3.33 17.72 -5.33
N SER A 101 -3.98 18.84 -5.69
CA SER A 101 -5.44 19.02 -5.54
C SER A 101 -6.29 17.98 -6.27
N ASP A 102 -5.72 17.35 -7.31
CA ASP A 102 -6.42 16.39 -8.18
C ASP A 102 -6.51 14.99 -7.59
N ALA A 103 -5.76 14.68 -6.52
CA ALA A 103 -5.72 13.35 -5.94
C ALA A 103 -7.12 12.77 -5.60
N PRO A 104 -8.06 13.54 -5.00
CA PRO A 104 -9.41 13.03 -4.72
C PRO A 104 -10.22 12.73 -5.97
N ALA A 105 -10.09 13.55 -7.02
CA ALA A 105 -10.80 13.32 -8.28
C ALA A 105 -10.29 12.05 -8.97
N LEU A 106 -8.96 11.87 -9.02
CA LEU A 106 -8.32 10.68 -9.57
C LEU A 106 -8.64 9.41 -8.77
N ALA A 107 -8.67 9.48 -7.44
CA ALA A 107 -9.03 8.34 -6.60
C ALA A 107 -10.49 7.89 -6.83
N ARG A 108 -11.42 8.84 -7.02
CA ARG A 108 -12.81 8.54 -7.41
C ARG A 108 -12.90 7.94 -8.80
N ALA A 109 -12.12 8.45 -9.77
CA ALA A 109 -12.05 7.89 -11.12
C ALA A 109 -11.53 6.45 -11.11
N ALA A 110 -10.46 6.18 -10.35
CA ALA A 110 -9.92 4.83 -10.16
C ALA A 110 -10.95 3.88 -9.55
N ARG A 111 -11.70 4.34 -8.54
CA ARG A 111 -12.80 3.56 -7.94
C ARG A 111 -13.89 3.23 -8.97
N THR A 112 -14.33 4.20 -9.76
CA THR A 112 -15.35 3.99 -10.80
C THR A 112 -14.85 3.01 -11.86
N ALA A 113 -13.62 3.16 -12.33
CA ALA A 113 -13.00 2.25 -13.28
C ALA A 113 -12.90 0.83 -12.71
N ALA A 114 -12.47 0.68 -11.44
CA ALA A 114 -12.37 -0.62 -10.79
C ALA A 114 -13.71 -1.36 -10.72
N ARG A 115 -14.81 -0.66 -10.46
CA ARG A 115 -16.17 -1.24 -10.50
C ARG A 115 -16.56 -1.68 -11.91
N ALA A 116 -16.26 -0.85 -12.92
CA ALA A 116 -16.59 -1.15 -14.31
C ALA A 116 -15.77 -2.32 -14.87
N GLU A 117 -14.50 -2.43 -14.47
CA GLU A 117 -13.58 -3.50 -14.87
C GLU A 117 -13.75 -4.79 -14.06
N GLY A 118 -14.44 -4.73 -12.91
CA GLY A 118 -14.53 -5.84 -11.97
C GLY A 118 -13.23 -6.11 -11.21
N ASP A 119 -12.30 -5.16 -11.15
CA ASP A 119 -11.04 -5.28 -10.43
C ASP A 119 -11.25 -5.01 -8.93
N THR A 120 -11.58 -6.07 -8.20
CA THR A 120 -11.84 -6.00 -6.75
C THR A 120 -10.64 -5.50 -5.95
N ALA A 121 -9.42 -5.84 -6.37
CA ALA A 121 -8.20 -5.40 -5.70
C ALA A 121 -8.00 -3.89 -5.88
N ALA A 122 -8.14 -3.38 -7.11
CA ALA A 122 -8.07 -1.93 -7.36
C ALA A 122 -9.20 -1.18 -6.64
N LEU A 123 -10.39 -1.77 -6.54
CA LEU A 123 -11.53 -1.18 -5.82
C LEU A 123 -11.24 -1.01 -4.33
N VAL A 124 -10.72 -2.05 -3.68
CA VAL A 124 -10.33 -2.00 -2.26
C VAL A 124 -9.25 -0.94 -2.02
N GLN A 125 -8.23 -0.88 -2.87
CA GLN A 125 -7.14 0.09 -2.73
C GLN A 125 -7.60 1.53 -3.03
N ALA A 126 -8.54 1.73 -3.95
CA ALA A 126 -9.14 3.04 -4.19
C ALA A 126 -10.00 3.51 -3.00
N ALA A 127 -10.76 2.60 -2.38
CA ALA A 127 -11.50 2.86 -1.15
C ALA A 127 -10.57 3.23 0.02
N ALA A 128 -9.44 2.51 0.15
CA ALA A 128 -8.40 2.85 1.12
C ALA A 128 -7.85 4.26 0.88
N LEU A 129 -7.41 4.58 -0.35
CA LEU A 129 -6.87 5.90 -0.69
C LEU A 129 -7.88 7.04 -0.43
N LEU A 130 -9.16 6.86 -0.77
CA LEU A 130 -10.18 7.85 -0.45
C LEU A 130 -10.32 8.06 1.07
N GLY A 131 -10.33 6.98 1.83
CA GLY A 131 -10.29 7.04 3.29
C GLY A 131 -9.09 7.83 3.82
N GLU A 132 -7.90 7.59 3.28
CA GLU A 132 -6.69 8.32 3.67
C GLU A 132 -6.75 9.82 3.37
N LEU A 133 -7.33 10.20 2.22
CA LEU A 133 -7.45 11.60 1.81
C LEU A 133 -8.40 12.40 2.69
N HIS A 134 -9.30 11.72 3.42
CA HIS A 134 -10.17 12.34 4.41
C HIS A 134 -9.48 12.55 5.78
N LEU A 135 -8.37 11.86 6.07
CA LEU A 135 -7.70 11.96 7.36
C LEU A 135 -6.70 13.12 7.41
N PRO A 136 -6.55 13.78 8.58
CA PRO A 136 -7.26 13.53 9.83
C PRO A 136 -8.60 14.29 9.96
N HIS A 137 -8.97 15.11 8.97
CA HIS A 137 -9.97 16.17 9.11
C HIS A 137 -11.44 15.73 9.03
N ALA A 138 -11.72 14.60 8.37
CA ALA A 138 -13.08 14.09 8.15
C ALA A 138 -13.14 12.57 8.41
N PRO A 139 -12.87 12.12 9.66
CA PRO A 139 -12.74 10.69 9.96
C PRO A 139 -14.03 9.90 9.71
N HIS A 140 -15.21 10.50 9.88
CA HIS A 140 -16.48 9.84 9.55
C HIS A 140 -16.69 9.64 8.04
N ASP A 141 -16.23 10.57 7.21
CA ASP A 141 -16.25 10.41 5.75
C ASP A 141 -15.28 9.30 5.35
N ALA A 142 -14.09 9.28 5.95
CA ALA A 142 -13.12 8.20 5.76
C ALA A 142 -13.74 6.82 6.09
N LEU A 143 -14.43 6.69 7.22
CA LEU A 143 -15.10 5.45 7.62
C LEU A 143 -16.14 4.99 6.59
N ARG A 144 -16.88 5.92 5.95
CA ARG A 144 -17.87 5.58 4.92
C ARG A 144 -17.20 5.06 3.65
N ASP A 145 -16.15 5.71 3.17
CA ASP A 145 -15.42 5.22 1.99
C ASP A 145 -14.76 3.85 2.25
N LEU A 146 -14.18 3.65 3.44
CA LEU A 146 -13.54 2.38 3.81
C LEU A 146 -14.52 1.22 3.94
N ALA A 147 -15.79 1.49 4.25
CA ALA A 147 -16.82 0.46 4.39
C ALA A 147 -17.04 -0.32 3.09
N GLU A 148 -16.84 0.31 1.93
CA GLU A 148 -16.94 -0.37 0.63
C GLU A 148 -15.86 -1.45 0.48
N GLY A 149 -14.60 -1.13 0.81
CA GLY A 149 -13.51 -2.10 0.77
C GLY A 149 -13.75 -3.30 1.69
N LEU A 150 -14.32 -3.06 2.89
CA LEU A 150 -14.71 -4.13 3.80
C LEU A 150 -15.83 -4.99 3.22
N LYS A 151 -16.81 -4.36 2.56
CA LYS A 151 -17.94 -5.09 1.96
C LYS A 151 -17.48 -5.98 0.80
N VAL A 152 -16.52 -5.53 -0.01
CA VAL A 152 -15.92 -6.36 -1.07
C VAL A 152 -15.28 -7.61 -0.49
N ALA A 153 -14.49 -7.47 0.58
CA ALA A 153 -13.86 -8.63 1.25
C ALA A 153 -14.91 -9.62 1.77
N GLU A 154 -15.97 -9.11 2.43
CA GLU A 154 -17.09 -9.92 2.92
C GLU A 154 -17.79 -10.69 1.78
N LEU A 155 -18.14 -10.01 0.68
CA LEU A 155 -18.87 -10.63 -0.44
C LEU A 155 -18.03 -11.65 -1.22
N THR A 156 -16.70 -11.50 -1.22
CA THR A 156 -15.78 -12.42 -1.90
C THR A 156 -15.30 -13.55 -1.00
N GLY A 157 -15.71 -13.57 0.28
CA GLY A 157 -15.23 -14.53 1.27
C GLY A 157 -13.72 -14.45 1.53
N GLN A 158 -13.09 -13.32 1.17
CA GLN A 158 -11.67 -13.10 1.36
C GLN A 158 -11.41 -12.33 2.65
N ASP A 159 -10.22 -12.50 3.19
CA ASP A 159 -9.76 -11.66 4.27
C ASP A 159 -9.65 -10.20 3.82
N ALA A 160 -10.18 -9.28 4.65
CA ALA A 160 -9.97 -7.85 4.43
C ALA A 160 -8.49 -7.50 4.32
N ASP A 161 -8.18 -6.68 3.32
CA ASP A 161 -6.85 -6.20 2.98
C ASP A 161 -6.16 -5.51 4.17
N ALA A 162 -4.88 -5.81 4.38
CA ALA A 162 -4.14 -5.31 5.54
C ALA A 162 -3.96 -3.79 5.52
N TYR A 163 -3.76 -3.20 4.34
CA TYR A 163 -3.59 -1.75 4.21
C TYR A 163 -4.92 -1.03 4.47
N LEU A 164 -6.03 -1.53 3.91
CA LEU A 164 -7.38 -1.04 4.23
C LEU A 164 -7.66 -1.07 5.74
N LEU A 165 -7.33 -2.18 6.42
CA LEU A 165 -7.50 -2.30 7.87
C LEU A 165 -6.60 -1.32 8.64
N ALA A 166 -5.38 -1.07 8.18
CA ALA A 166 -4.48 -0.12 8.82
C ALA A 166 -5.04 1.31 8.73
N VAL A 167 -5.52 1.74 7.56
CA VAL A 167 -6.19 3.05 7.38
C VAL A 167 -7.46 3.14 8.23
N LEU A 168 -8.25 2.06 8.29
CA LEU A 168 -9.44 1.97 9.13
C LEU A 168 -9.14 2.16 10.62
N ALA A 169 -8.05 1.57 11.12
CA ALA A 169 -7.65 1.77 12.52
C ALA A 169 -7.39 3.26 12.81
N HIS A 170 -6.70 3.96 11.91
CA HIS A 170 -6.47 5.39 12.06
C HIS A 170 -7.76 6.20 11.98
N ALA A 171 -8.66 5.90 11.03
CA ALA A 171 -9.95 6.57 10.93
C ALA A 171 -10.81 6.38 12.20
N GLN A 172 -10.85 5.16 12.75
CA GLN A 172 -11.53 4.88 14.02
C GLN A 172 -10.90 5.64 15.19
N ARG A 173 -9.58 5.73 15.23
CA ARG A 173 -8.85 6.48 16.27
C ARG A 173 -9.16 7.98 16.20
N PHE A 174 -9.12 8.57 15.01
CA PHE A 174 -9.48 9.98 14.80
C PHE A 174 -10.96 10.27 15.08
N ALA A 175 -11.83 9.28 14.93
CA ALA A 175 -13.24 9.35 15.34
C ALA A 175 -13.48 9.09 16.85
N GLY A 176 -12.43 8.96 17.68
CA GLY A 176 -12.51 8.75 19.13
C GLY A 176 -12.61 7.28 19.58
N GLY A 177 -12.66 6.31 18.67
CA GLY A 177 -12.82 4.89 18.97
C GLY A 177 -11.50 4.15 19.27
N THR A 178 -10.80 4.50 20.35
CA THR A 178 -9.44 4.01 20.65
C THR A 178 -9.31 2.49 20.80
N ALA A 179 -10.19 1.85 21.58
CA ALA A 179 -10.13 0.40 21.81
C ALA A 179 -10.39 -0.41 20.52
N LYS A 180 -11.38 0.01 19.73
CA LYS A 180 -11.70 -0.62 18.44
C LYS A 180 -10.56 -0.43 17.44
N ALA A 181 -10.00 0.78 17.38
CA ALA A 181 -8.85 1.10 16.54
C ALA A 181 -7.66 0.19 16.85
N ALA A 182 -7.34 -0.05 18.13
CA ALA A 182 -6.25 -0.93 18.53
C ALA A 182 -6.47 -2.38 18.05
N LEU A 183 -7.68 -2.93 18.23
CA LEU A 183 -8.01 -4.27 17.74
C LEU A 183 -7.93 -4.38 16.21
N THR A 184 -8.42 -3.37 15.50
CA THR A 184 -8.31 -3.31 14.04
C THR A 184 -6.85 -3.20 13.60
N ALA A 185 -6.03 -2.41 14.29
CA ALA A 185 -4.59 -2.29 14.01
C ALA A 185 -3.84 -3.59 14.28
N GLN A 186 -4.18 -4.34 15.34
CA GLN A 186 -3.60 -5.67 15.59
C GLN A 186 -3.90 -6.63 14.43
N LYS A 187 -5.15 -6.64 13.94
CA LYS A 187 -5.54 -7.45 12.77
C LYS A 187 -4.80 -7.03 11.50
N ALA A 188 -4.68 -5.73 11.26
CA ALA A 188 -3.91 -5.19 10.14
C ALA A 188 -2.45 -5.65 10.22
N CYS A 189 -1.83 -5.52 11.39
CA CYS A 189 -0.44 -5.90 11.65
C CYS A 189 -0.21 -7.41 11.46
N ALA A 190 -1.14 -8.26 11.92
CA ALA A 190 -1.06 -9.70 11.75
C ALA A 190 -1.17 -10.16 10.28
N ARG A 191 -1.85 -9.37 9.44
CA ARG A 191 -2.08 -9.68 8.01
C ARG A 191 -1.09 -9.02 7.07
N SER A 192 -0.46 -7.93 7.50
CA SER A 192 0.48 -7.19 6.68
C SER A 192 1.79 -7.94 6.49
N ALA A 193 2.29 -7.97 5.26
CA ALA A 193 3.65 -8.43 4.99
C ALA A 193 4.68 -7.52 5.71
N PRO A 194 5.81 -8.07 6.18
CA PRO A 194 6.92 -7.26 6.67
C PRO A 194 7.37 -6.22 5.65
N ARG A 195 7.88 -5.09 6.11
CA ARG A 195 8.42 -3.97 5.30
C ARG A 195 7.38 -3.35 4.34
N SER A 196 6.10 -3.57 4.60
CA SER A 196 5.01 -3.00 3.80
C SER A 196 4.46 -1.71 4.42
N PRO A 197 3.87 -0.81 3.62
CA PRO A 197 3.17 0.36 4.16
C PRO A 197 2.08 -0.02 5.17
N ALA A 198 1.35 -1.11 4.93
CA ALA A 198 0.30 -1.60 5.84
C ALA A 198 0.85 -1.92 7.24
N ARG A 199 2.00 -2.57 7.30
CA ARG A 199 2.69 -2.91 8.55
C ARG A 199 3.08 -1.67 9.32
N VAL A 200 3.68 -0.69 8.65
CA VAL A 200 4.10 0.58 9.28
C VAL A 200 2.90 1.34 9.82
N LEU A 201 1.84 1.52 9.03
CA LEU A 201 0.61 2.18 9.48
C LEU A 201 -0.02 1.45 10.68
N ALA A 202 -0.11 0.12 10.62
CA ALA A 202 -0.67 -0.66 11.71
C ALA A 202 0.14 -0.51 13.01
N LEU A 203 1.47 -0.50 12.94
CA LEU A 203 2.34 -0.29 14.09
C LEU A 203 2.20 1.13 14.68
N HIS A 204 2.08 2.16 13.83
CA HIS A 204 1.77 3.52 14.29
C HIS A 204 0.41 3.60 15.00
N ALA A 205 -0.63 2.96 14.47
CA ALA A 205 -1.93 2.90 15.12
C ALA A 205 -1.89 2.17 16.48
N LEU A 206 -0.94 1.25 16.67
CA LEU A 206 -0.68 0.55 17.94
C LEU A 206 0.22 1.34 18.92
N GLY A 207 0.74 2.50 18.53
CA GLY A 207 1.72 3.26 19.33
C GLY A 207 3.11 2.63 19.36
N ARG A 208 3.41 1.65 18.49
CA ARG A 208 4.70 0.96 18.40
C ARG A 208 5.63 1.67 17.43
N HIS A 209 6.00 2.91 17.76
CA HIS A 209 6.69 3.82 16.85
C HIS A 209 8.10 3.33 16.45
N ASP A 210 8.86 2.76 17.37
CA ASP A 210 10.21 2.25 17.07
C ASP A 210 10.18 1.05 16.11
N ASP A 211 9.21 0.15 16.30
CA ASP A 211 8.98 -0.97 15.39
C ASP A 211 8.52 -0.47 14.01
N ALA A 212 7.64 0.53 13.98
CA ALA A 212 7.16 1.13 12.74
C ALA A 212 8.31 1.77 11.94
N GLU A 213 9.21 2.46 12.62
CA GLU A 213 10.40 3.06 12.02
C GLU A 213 11.38 2.00 11.51
N THR A 214 11.59 0.91 12.28
CA THR A 214 12.41 -0.22 11.86
C THR A 214 11.87 -0.86 10.57
N GLU A 215 10.56 -1.11 10.49
CA GLU A 215 9.90 -1.65 9.30
C GLU A 215 9.96 -0.67 8.11
N ARG A 216 9.79 0.63 8.38
CA ARG A 216 9.88 1.70 7.37
C ARG A 216 11.26 1.76 6.74
N GLN A 217 12.31 1.78 7.56
CA GLN A 217 13.71 1.80 7.11
C GLN A 217 14.05 0.51 6.36
N SER A 218 13.67 -0.65 6.90
CA SER A 218 13.92 -1.95 6.28
C SER A 218 13.23 -2.12 4.93
N GLY A 219 12.09 -1.45 4.73
CA GLY A 219 11.37 -1.42 3.46
C GLY A 219 11.73 -0.26 2.52
N ALA A 220 12.68 0.60 2.91
CA ALA A 220 13.02 1.84 2.22
C ALA A 220 11.78 2.71 1.89
N LEU A 221 10.83 2.79 2.82
CA LEU A 221 9.54 3.46 2.61
C LEU A 221 9.66 4.96 2.91
N SER A 222 9.41 5.80 1.90
CA SER A 222 9.45 7.26 2.02
C SER A 222 8.13 7.95 1.64
N GLY A 223 7.20 7.25 0.99
CA GLY A 223 5.91 7.80 0.55
C GLY A 223 4.73 7.58 1.51
N LEU A 224 4.95 7.64 2.83
CA LEU A 224 3.86 7.44 3.80
C LEU A 224 3.01 8.73 3.96
N PRO A 225 1.70 8.62 4.26
CA PRO A 225 0.86 9.79 4.51
C PRO A 225 1.31 10.59 5.73
N ASP A 226 1.24 11.92 5.66
CA ASP A 226 1.72 12.80 6.75
C ASP A 226 0.94 12.65 8.06
N TRP A 227 -0.33 12.25 7.99
CA TRP A 227 -1.19 12.09 9.18
C TRP A 227 -0.83 10.85 10.02
N VAL A 228 0.05 9.96 9.55
CA VAL A 228 0.43 8.73 10.25
C VAL A 228 1.03 9.03 11.63
N THR A 229 1.79 10.12 11.75
CA THR A 229 2.38 10.59 13.00
C THR A 229 1.52 11.60 13.74
N ALA A 230 0.42 12.07 13.14
CA ALA A 230 -0.47 13.03 13.77
C ALA A 230 -1.18 12.39 14.99
N THR A 231 -1.18 13.14 16.09
CA THR A 231 -1.97 12.80 17.26
C THR A 231 -3.40 13.30 17.05
N PRO A 232 -4.45 12.51 17.36
CA PRO A 232 -5.81 13.03 17.40
C PRO A 232 -5.86 14.21 18.37
N THR A 233 -6.20 15.40 17.87
CA THR A 233 -6.50 16.54 18.74
C THR A 233 -7.79 16.20 19.47
N ALA A 234 -7.79 16.25 20.81
CA ALA A 234 -9.01 16.09 21.58
C ALA A 234 -10.06 17.08 21.04
N HIS A 235 -11.19 16.57 20.55
CA HIS A 235 -12.34 17.43 20.33
C HIS A 235 -12.82 17.88 21.71
N PRO A 236 -12.95 19.19 21.98
CA PRO A 236 -13.67 19.63 23.15
C PRO A 236 -15.13 19.18 22.98
N ASP A 237 -15.63 18.47 24.00
CA ASP A 237 -17.03 18.05 24.11
C ASP A 237 -17.99 19.26 24.11
#